data_AF-A0A8B7SMA7-F1
#
_entry.id   AF-A0A8B7SMA7-F1
#
_cell.length_a   1.000
_cell.length_b   1.000
_cell.length_c   1.000
_cell.angle_alpha   90.00
_cell.angle_beta   90.00
_cell.angle_gamma   90.00
#
_symmetry.space_group_name_H-M   'P 1'
#
loop_
_entity.id
_entity.type
_entity.pdbx_description
1 polymer ?
#
loop_
_entity_poly.entity_id
_entity_poly.type
_entity_poly.pdbx_seq_one_letter_code
_entity_poly.pdbx_strand_id
1 'polypeptide(L)'
;KLEYGLKRLSVGEALRYVLNNQPDTELALMLNWHLHKGMTAPDELAIEALEISLMESICNTAGVIIDGYPVTKHQTSLLEARSIIPMVIFELDVPSKEIFKRLLLERKKKEQSLPYPLHNSTQITAVKNSHYHKNIDEIRQYYQEQHQNWYVIDGFHSKWWVWNEVIKNIQMVNKYIQIYLENIKAGKAACIDNLCITPQELISRLGEFGQFCPVSLAESYELIDCSVTESLEFAAEFRGHYYKMSSREKLNKFLENPELYVPPLAPYPLPTADMIPKRLTLSELKKQFPKCAELQGYCPVTYQDGKQRYEALVPGDIKYALEYRNRIYICESNEKLQKFLRLPLKYWNQKLPYKLPPLKEPVIDHKSLWERVVREDEEISEEGAEEDDEDIENILEDEFPKDEEMMSEEDEEQETDALERLRSELGEKYEADMSNLQGIQLSEGETIKPIENSQNPLYPVIHRQYIYFLSSKETKEKFMKNPIKYIRQPKPKPTMPIRIAIVGPPKSGKTTGDKWHARDLEVFVGGMKELVKHRLREKMLQGLERKVGRDWIWAELVDYVKKSLSGGYTGATMVAGQ
;
A
#
# COMPACT_ATOMS: atom_id res chain seq x y z
N LYS A 1 -12.10 15.74 -14.50
CA LYS A 1 -12.08 15.37 -13.07
C LYS A 1 -12.18 13.85 -13.03
N LEU A 2 -11.18 13.15 -12.46
CA LEU A 2 -11.27 11.71 -12.21
C LEU A 2 -12.46 11.44 -11.28
N GLU A 3 -13.17 10.33 -11.50
CA GLU A 3 -14.33 9.86 -10.70
C GLU A 3 -14.10 9.79 -9.18
N TYR A 4 -12.85 9.87 -8.72
CA TYR A 4 -12.47 9.75 -7.30
C TYR A 4 -12.01 11.07 -6.66
N GLY A 5 -12.03 12.19 -7.39
CA GLY A 5 -11.57 13.48 -6.86
C GLY A 5 -10.07 13.58 -6.55
N LEU A 6 -9.29 12.54 -6.85
CA LEU A 6 -7.85 12.48 -6.63
C LEU A 6 -7.12 13.58 -7.42
N LYS A 7 -6.15 14.24 -6.76
CA LYS A 7 -5.26 15.20 -7.41
C LYS A 7 -4.14 14.44 -8.11
N ARG A 8 -3.96 14.66 -9.41
CA ARG A 8 -2.72 14.24 -10.07
C ARG A 8 -1.63 15.25 -9.74
N LEU A 9 -0.45 14.73 -9.42
CA LEU A 9 0.74 15.50 -9.13
C LEU A 9 1.95 14.89 -9.83
N SER A 10 2.50 15.59 -10.80
CA SER A 10 3.84 15.31 -11.34
C SER A 10 4.88 16.21 -10.66
N VAL A 11 6.14 15.78 -10.62
CA VAL A 11 7.24 16.60 -10.08
C VAL A 11 7.31 17.96 -10.77
N GLY A 12 7.09 18.01 -12.09
CA GLY A 12 7.05 19.27 -12.82
C GLY A 12 5.87 20.19 -12.43
N GLU A 13 4.74 19.64 -12.00
CA GLU A 13 3.63 20.44 -11.46
C GLU A 13 3.95 20.93 -10.05
N ALA A 14 4.58 20.09 -9.22
CA ALA A 14 5.02 20.46 -7.88
C ALA A 14 6.04 21.62 -7.91
N LEU A 15 7.05 21.53 -8.78
CA LEU A 15 8.02 22.61 -8.98
C LEU A 15 7.36 23.91 -9.42
N ARG A 16 6.44 23.86 -10.40
CA ARG A 16 5.70 25.06 -10.84
C ARG A 16 4.80 25.61 -9.74
N TYR A 17 4.22 24.75 -8.92
CA TYR A 17 3.37 25.16 -7.80
C TYR A 17 4.19 25.98 -6.80
N VAL A 18 5.35 25.50 -6.38
CA VAL A 18 6.25 26.22 -5.47
C VAL A 18 6.71 27.54 -6.08
N LEU A 19 7.19 27.51 -7.33
CA LEU A 19 7.69 28.72 -8.01
C LEU A 19 6.62 29.80 -8.20
N ASN A 20 5.36 29.42 -8.42
CA ASN A 20 4.27 30.37 -8.68
C ASN A 20 3.58 30.87 -7.40
N ASN A 21 3.45 30.02 -6.37
CA ASN A 21 2.68 30.34 -5.17
C ASN A 21 3.55 30.71 -3.97
N GLN A 22 4.84 30.34 -3.98
CA GLN A 22 5.77 30.54 -2.88
C GLN A 22 7.14 31.06 -3.39
N PRO A 23 7.17 32.15 -4.19
CA PRO A 23 8.39 32.60 -4.87
C PRO A 23 9.51 33.06 -3.92
N ASP A 24 9.15 33.54 -2.73
CA ASP A 24 10.09 34.12 -1.76
C ASP A 24 10.71 33.07 -0.82
N THR A 25 10.34 31.79 -0.95
CA THR A 25 10.91 30.71 -0.14
C THR A 25 12.34 30.36 -0.58
N GLU A 26 13.18 29.92 0.35
CA GLU A 26 14.54 29.45 0.05
C GLU A 26 14.54 28.38 -1.04
N LEU A 27 13.59 27.44 -0.97
CA LEU A 27 13.39 26.41 -1.98
C LEU A 27 13.16 27.02 -3.38
N ALA A 28 12.25 28.00 -3.50
CA ALA A 28 11.96 28.65 -4.78
C ALA A 28 13.16 29.44 -5.31
N LEU A 29 13.91 30.11 -4.42
CA LEU A 29 15.14 30.84 -4.77
C LEU A 29 16.23 29.89 -5.28
N MET A 30 16.47 28.78 -4.58
CA MET A 30 17.43 27.75 -5.00
C MET A 30 17.03 27.09 -6.32
N LEU A 31 15.74 26.78 -6.50
CA LEU A 31 15.21 26.24 -7.76
C LEU A 31 15.41 27.24 -8.91
N ASN A 32 15.03 28.51 -8.71
CA ASN A 32 15.23 29.56 -9.71
C ASN A 32 16.71 29.76 -10.06
N TRP A 33 17.62 29.68 -9.08
CA TRP A 33 19.06 29.77 -9.33
C TRP A 33 19.56 28.65 -10.24
N HIS A 34 19.14 27.40 -10.01
CA HIS A 34 19.50 26.28 -10.88
C HIS A 34 18.90 26.44 -12.28
N LEU A 35 17.61 26.80 -12.36
CA LEU A 35 16.88 26.92 -13.62
C LEU A 35 17.38 28.10 -14.48
N HIS A 36 17.67 29.27 -13.88
CA HIS A 36 18.24 30.42 -14.60
C HIS A 36 19.63 30.15 -15.15
N LYS A 37 20.40 29.26 -14.52
CA LYS A 37 21.70 28.77 -15.03
C LYS A 37 21.57 27.70 -16.10
N GLY A 38 20.35 27.25 -16.44
CA GLY A 38 20.11 26.17 -17.38
C GLY A 38 20.46 24.77 -16.84
N MET A 39 20.59 24.62 -15.53
CA MET A 39 20.82 23.33 -14.88
C MET A 39 19.49 22.62 -14.58
N THR A 40 19.54 21.31 -14.40
CA THR A 40 18.39 20.53 -13.92
C THR A 40 18.16 20.77 -12.44
N ALA A 41 16.90 20.76 -12.01
CA ALA A 41 16.57 20.79 -10.59
C ALA A 41 17.14 19.52 -9.91
N PRO A 42 17.91 19.65 -8.82
CA PRO A 42 18.34 18.51 -8.00
C PRO A 42 17.15 17.70 -7.47
N ASP A 43 17.35 16.39 -7.29
CA ASP A 43 16.30 15.48 -6.83
C ASP A 43 15.84 15.84 -5.39
N GLU A 44 16.74 16.35 -4.55
CA GLU A 44 16.46 16.78 -3.18
C GLU A 44 15.43 17.92 -3.16
N LEU A 45 15.68 18.98 -3.95
CA LEU A 45 14.76 20.13 -4.08
C LEU A 45 13.44 19.71 -4.77
N ALA A 46 13.50 18.75 -5.69
CA ALA A 46 12.32 18.24 -6.37
C ALA A 46 11.38 17.49 -5.41
N ILE A 47 11.93 16.73 -4.46
CA ILE A 47 11.15 16.02 -3.44
C ILE A 47 10.61 16.98 -2.38
N GLU A 48 11.38 18.00 -2.00
CA GLU A 48 10.87 19.08 -1.14
C GLU A 48 9.66 19.79 -1.77
N ALA A 49 9.74 20.12 -3.05
CA ALA A 49 8.61 20.70 -3.77
C ALA A 49 7.41 19.74 -3.84
N LEU A 50 7.66 18.44 -3.99
CA LEU A 50 6.64 17.41 -3.96
C LEU A 50 5.98 17.35 -2.57
N GLU A 51 6.76 17.37 -1.50
CA GLU A 51 6.29 17.34 -0.11
C GLU A 51 5.35 18.51 0.19
N ILE A 52 5.74 19.74 -0.14
CA ILE A 52 4.90 20.93 0.02
C ILE A 52 3.59 20.78 -0.76
N SER A 53 3.67 20.29 -2.00
CA SER A 53 2.48 20.06 -2.83
C SER A 53 1.55 18.97 -2.29
N LEU A 54 2.08 18.02 -1.50
CA LEU A 54 1.32 16.98 -0.81
C LEU A 54 0.60 17.50 0.45
N MET A 55 1.06 18.62 1.02
CA MET A 55 0.40 19.24 2.19
C MET A 55 -0.93 19.92 1.85
N GLU A 56 -1.22 20.16 0.57
CA GLU A 56 -2.50 20.73 0.15
C GLU A 56 -3.71 19.93 0.65
N SER A 57 -4.77 20.65 1.03
CA SER A 57 -5.99 20.07 1.61
C SER A 57 -6.63 18.99 0.72
N ILE A 58 -6.55 19.13 -0.60
CA ILE A 58 -7.09 18.16 -1.56
C ILE A 58 -6.32 16.84 -1.48
N CYS A 59 -4.98 16.89 -1.39
CA CYS A 59 -4.14 15.71 -1.28
C CYS A 59 -4.46 14.93 0.02
N ASN A 60 -4.71 15.64 1.11
CA ASN A 60 -5.02 15.05 2.41
C ASN A 60 -6.47 14.61 2.59
N THR A 61 -7.41 15.05 1.73
CA THR A 61 -8.83 14.69 1.84
C THR A 61 -9.30 13.71 0.79
N ALA A 62 -8.90 13.89 -0.47
CA ALA A 62 -9.26 12.99 -1.56
C ALA A 62 -8.18 11.94 -1.82
N GLY A 63 -6.90 12.30 -1.65
CA GLY A 63 -5.75 11.50 -2.06
C GLY A 63 -5.06 12.08 -3.30
N VAL A 64 -3.96 11.43 -3.71
CA VAL A 64 -3.05 11.93 -4.74
C VAL A 64 -2.54 10.81 -5.65
N ILE A 65 -2.33 11.14 -6.92
CA ILE A 65 -1.68 10.28 -7.91
C ILE A 65 -0.35 10.93 -8.31
N ILE A 66 0.75 10.33 -7.90
CA ILE A 66 2.11 10.72 -8.26
C ILE A 66 2.42 10.13 -9.66
N ASP A 67 2.54 10.99 -10.68
CA ASP A 67 2.80 10.57 -12.05
C ASP A 67 4.30 10.55 -12.38
N GLY A 68 4.82 9.37 -12.68
CA GLY A 68 6.16 9.17 -13.25
C GLY A 68 7.30 9.29 -12.24
N TYR A 69 7.04 9.01 -10.96
CA TYR A 69 8.01 9.11 -9.89
C TYR A 69 7.75 8.02 -8.82
N PRO A 70 8.78 7.38 -8.23
CA PRO A 70 10.21 7.52 -8.50
C PRO A 70 10.67 6.75 -9.77
N VAL A 71 11.80 7.15 -10.35
CA VAL A 71 12.42 6.48 -11.52
C VAL A 71 13.90 6.12 -11.32
N THR A 72 14.48 6.49 -10.18
CA THR A 72 15.85 6.10 -9.77
C THR A 72 15.86 5.64 -8.32
N LYS A 73 16.88 4.86 -7.94
CA LYS A 73 17.08 4.40 -6.57
C LYS A 73 17.30 5.56 -5.59
N HIS A 74 18.05 6.58 -6.00
CA HIS A 74 18.30 7.79 -5.20
C HIS A 74 16.98 8.48 -4.82
N GLN A 75 16.07 8.63 -5.79
CA GLN A 75 14.75 9.20 -5.56
C GLN A 75 13.90 8.35 -4.60
N THR A 76 13.97 7.02 -4.72
CA THR A 76 13.31 6.11 -3.78
C THR A 76 13.83 6.32 -2.36
N SER A 77 15.16 6.37 -2.16
CA SER A 77 15.76 6.60 -0.83
C SER A 77 15.35 7.94 -0.23
N LEU A 78 15.28 9.01 -1.04
CA LEU A 78 14.84 10.31 -0.57
C LEU A 78 13.34 10.36 -0.22
N LEU A 79 12.48 9.68 -0.97
CA LEU A 79 11.05 9.54 -0.64
C LEU A 79 10.85 8.84 0.71
N GLU A 80 11.60 7.76 0.95
CA GLU A 80 11.57 7.00 2.21
C GLU A 80 12.05 7.86 3.38
N ALA A 81 13.16 8.60 3.21
CA ALA A 81 13.68 9.51 4.22
C ALA A 81 12.66 10.61 4.61
N ARG A 82 11.80 11.02 3.67
CA ARG A 82 10.70 11.99 3.89
C ARG A 82 9.36 11.34 4.23
N SER A 83 9.30 10.01 4.41
CA SER A 83 8.06 9.26 4.67
C SER A 83 6.95 9.48 3.62
N ILE A 84 7.33 9.71 2.37
CA ILE A 84 6.41 9.84 1.23
C ILE A 84 6.27 8.47 0.56
N ILE A 85 5.58 7.56 1.24
CA ILE A 85 5.38 6.19 0.76
C ILE A 85 4.00 6.07 0.08
N PRO A 86 3.93 5.73 -1.21
CA PRO A 86 2.66 5.41 -1.86
C PRO A 86 2.04 4.15 -1.24
N MET A 87 0.72 4.12 -1.04
CA MET A 87 0.03 2.89 -0.63
C MET A 87 -0.08 1.89 -1.78
N VAL A 88 -0.04 2.37 -3.02
CA VAL A 88 -0.13 1.53 -4.22
C VAL A 88 0.76 2.10 -5.31
N ILE A 89 1.59 1.25 -5.92
CA ILE A 89 2.41 1.61 -7.08
C ILE A 89 1.95 0.77 -8.28
N PHE A 90 1.49 1.44 -9.33
CA PHE A 90 1.11 0.81 -10.59
C PHE A 90 2.21 0.99 -11.62
N GLU A 91 2.78 -0.13 -12.06
CA GLU A 91 3.68 -0.16 -13.20
C GLU A 91 2.92 -0.53 -14.47
N LEU A 92 2.96 0.37 -15.47
CA LEU A 92 2.45 0.07 -16.80
C LEU A 92 3.53 -0.62 -17.63
N ASP A 93 3.44 -1.94 -17.77
CA ASP A 93 4.33 -2.70 -18.65
C ASP A 93 3.87 -2.58 -20.11
N VAL A 94 4.78 -2.17 -20.99
CA VAL A 94 4.49 -2.00 -22.43
C VAL A 94 5.72 -2.42 -23.23
N PRO A 95 5.58 -3.36 -24.18
CA PRO A 95 6.69 -3.79 -25.03
C PRO A 95 7.31 -2.63 -25.81
N SER A 96 8.64 -2.62 -25.89
CA SER A 96 9.41 -1.58 -26.61
C SER A 96 8.93 -1.33 -28.05
N LYS A 97 8.52 -2.38 -28.76
CA LYS A 97 7.97 -2.25 -30.13
C LYS A 97 6.73 -1.36 -30.19
N GLU A 98 5.83 -1.50 -29.22
CA GLU A 98 4.60 -0.70 -29.12
C GLU A 98 4.92 0.74 -28.71
N ILE A 99 5.91 0.96 -27.83
CA ILE A 99 6.39 2.30 -27.46
C ILE A 99 6.81 3.10 -28.70
N PHE A 100 7.64 2.51 -29.58
CA PHE A 100 8.10 3.18 -30.79
C PHE A 100 6.99 3.38 -31.82
N LYS A 101 6.03 2.44 -31.90
CA LYS A 101 4.83 2.61 -32.73
C LYS A 101 3.99 3.80 -32.26
N ARG A 102 3.74 3.92 -30.95
CA ARG A 102 3.02 5.06 -30.34
C ARG A 102 3.75 6.38 -30.58
N LEU A 103 5.08 6.38 -30.47
CA LEU A 103 5.92 7.55 -30.79
C LEU A 103 5.73 8.01 -32.24
N LEU A 104 5.79 7.08 -33.20
CA LEU A 104 5.63 7.40 -34.62
C LEU A 104 4.24 7.98 -34.92
N LEU A 105 3.20 7.42 -34.32
CA LEU A 105 1.83 7.93 -34.47
C LEU A 105 1.66 9.33 -33.85
N GLU A 106 2.32 9.62 -32.74
CA GLU A 106 2.29 10.94 -32.11
C GLU A 106 2.99 11.99 -32.97
N ARG A 107 4.16 11.67 -33.56
CA ARG A 107 4.89 12.58 -34.44
C ARG A 107 4.05 12.96 -35.66
N LYS A 108 3.42 11.98 -36.31
CA LYS A 108 2.47 12.20 -37.41
C LYS A 108 1.29 13.11 -37.05
N LYS A 109 0.83 13.09 -35.78
CA LYS A 109 -0.27 13.95 -35.31
C LYS A 109 0.16 15.35 -34.90
N LYS A 110 1.39 15.52 -34.39
CA LYS A 110 1.88 16.78 -33.79
C LYS A 110 2.82 17.60 -34.67
N GLU A 111 3.30 17.06 -35.80
CA GLU A 111 4.15 17.77 -36.76
C GLU A 111 3.52 19.06 -37.33
N GLN A 112 2.21 19.28 -37.15
CA GLN A 112 1.51 20.46 -37.68
C GLN A 112 1.26 21.59 -36.67
N SER A 113 1.59 21.48 -35.37
CA SER A 113 0.94 22.37 -34.37
C SER A 113 1.79 22.97 -33.23
N LEU A 114 3.13 22.93 -33.24
CA LEU A 114 3.92 23.46 -32.11
C LEU A 114 5.07 24.39 -32.55
N PRO A 115 5.26 25.55 -31.89
CA PRO A 115 6.27 26.54 -32.26
C PRO A 115 7.70 26.22 -31.76
N TYR A 116 7.93 25.06 -31.15
CA TYR A 116 9.23 24.68 -30.57
C TYR A 116 9.56 23.20 -30.78
N PRO A 117 10.86 22.83 -30.82
CA PRO A 117 11.29 21.44 -30.96
C PRO A 117 10.93 20.62 -29.72
N LEU A 118 10.46 19.39 -29.93
CA LEU A 118 10.18 18.43 -28.86
C LEU A 118 11.30 17.38 -28.78
N HIS A 119 11.66 16.96 -27.56
CA HIS A 119 12.56 15.84 -27.32
C HIS A 119 11.87 14.47 -27.55
N ASN A 120 11.29 14.29 -28.73
CA ASN A 120 10.54 13.10 -29.14
C ASN A 120 11.24 12.33 -30.28
N SER A 121 12.57 12.44 -30.41
CA SER A 121 13.33 11.63 -31.35
C SER A 121 13.33 10.16 -30.93
N THR A 122 13.53 9.28 -31.90
CA THR A 122 13.66 7.83 -31.67
C THR A 122 14.87 7.53 -30.80
N GLN A 123 16.01 8.21 -31.01
CA GLN A 123 17.21 8.02 -30.20
C GLN A 123 16.98 8.42 -28.74
N ILE A 124 16.41 9.61 -28.48
CA ILE A 124 16.14 10.09 -27.12
C ILE A 124 15.15 9.15 -26.41
N THR A 125 14.11 8.70 -27.12
CA THR A 125 13.13 7.77 -26.54
C THR A 125 13.76 6.41 -26.24
N ALA A 126 14.68 5.92 -27.10
CA ALA A 126 15.41 4.69 -26.86
C ALA A 126 16.29 4.77 -25.62
N VAL A 127 17.03 5.88 -25.43
CA VAL A 127 17.84 6.11 -24.23
C VAL A 127 16.97 6.15 -22.98
N LYS A 128 15.85 6.89 -23.00
CA LYS A 128 14.89 6.93 -21.89
C LYS A 128 14.31 5.56 -21.56
N ASN A 129 13.99 4.78 -22.59
CA ASN A 129 13.43 3.45 -22.42
C ASN A 129 14.45 2.48 -21.83
N SER A 130 15.70 2.52 -22.31
CA SER A 130 16.80 1.70 -21.79
C SER A 130 17.12 2.06 -20.33
N HIS A 131 17.19 3.35 -20.01
CA HIS A 131 17.40 3.82 -18.64
C HIS A 131 16.27 3.37 -17.69
N TYR A 132 15.02 3.46 -18.13
CA TYR A 132 13.88 2.97 -17.33
C TYR A 132 14.00 1.48 -17.01
N HIS A 133 14.22 0.63 -18.02
CA HIS A 133 14.31 -0.83 -17.82
C HIS A 133 15.51 -1.22 -16.95
N LYS A 134 16.60 -0.44 -16.99
CA LYS A 134 17.77 -0.70 -16.14
C LYS A 134 17.46 -0.51 -14.65
N ASN A 135 16.63 0.48 -14.30
CA ASN A 135 16.43 0.87 -12.91
C ASN A 135 15.15 0.27 -12.30
N ILE A 136 14.14 -0.02 -13.11
CA ILE A 136 12.81 -0.36 -12.59
C ILE A 136 12.80 -1.68 -11.82
N ASP A 137 13.59 -2.68 -12.23
CA ASP A 137 13.59 -3.99 -11.57
C ASP A 137 14.13 -3.88 -10.14
N GLU A 138 15.17 -3.08 -9.91
CA GLU A 138 15.71 -2.82 -8.58
C GLU A 138 14.71 -2.06 -7.69
N ILE A 139 14.02 -1.06 -8.26
CA ILE A 139 13.00 -0.28 -7.53
C ILE A 139 11.79 -1.17 -7.19
N ARG A 140 11.36 -2.01 -8.15
CA ARG A 140 10.28 -2.98 -7.97
C ARG A 140 10.62 -3.94 -6.85
N GLN A 141 11.81 -4.53 -6.87
CA GLN A 141 12.26 -5.46 -5.85
C GLN A 141 12.25 -4.81 -4.46
N TYR A 142 12.79 -3.59 -4.34
CA TYR A 142 12.78 -2.83 -3.10
C TYR A 142 11.36 -2.62 -2.54
N TYR A 143 10.43 -2.09 -3.35
CA TYR A 143 9.05 -1.85 -2.87
C TYR A 143 8.29 -3.15 -2.61
N GLN A 144 8.57 -4.21 -3.37
CA GLN A 144 7.94 -5.51 -3.14
C GLN A 144 8.40 -6.15 -1.82
N GLU A 145 9.68 -6.04 -1.49
CA GLU A 145 10.26 -6.57 -0.25
C GLU A 145 9.90 -5.71 0.97
N GLN A 146 9.94 -4.38 0.85
CA GLN A 146 9.70 -3.48 1.96
C GLN A 146 8.21 -3.21 2.22
N HIS A 147 7.38 -3.13 1.17
CA HIS A 147 6.01 -2.61 1.31
C HIS A 147 4.93 -3.52 0.68
N GLN A 148 5.28 -4.52 -0.12
CA GLN A 148 4.31 -5.41 -0.79
C GLN A 148 3.20 -4.65 -1.56
N ASN A 149 3.52 -3.47 -2.11
CA ASN A 149 2.54 -2.52 -2.66
C ASN A 149 2.68 -2.28 -4.18
N TRP A 150 3.41 -3.15 -4.89
CA TRP A 150 3.69 -3.01 -6.31
C TRP A 150 2.77 -3.87 -7.19
N TYR A 151 2.17 -3.27 -8.21
CA TYR A 151 1.27 -3.94 -9.14
C TYR A 151 1.69 -3.67 -10.59
N VAL A 152 2.02 -4.74 -11.32
CA VAL A 152 2.31 -4.67 -12.76
C VAL A 152 1.01 -4.81 -13.54
N ILE A 153 0.75 -3.87 -14.43
CA ILE A 153 -0.43 -3.83 -15.29
C ILE A 153 0.03 -3.85 -16.74
N ASP A 154 -0.54 -4.76 -17.53
CA ASP A 154 -0.31 -4.82 -18.96
C ASP A 154 -0.93 -3.59 -19.67
N GLY A 155 -0.06 -2.66 -20.06
CA GLY A 155 -0.41 -1.44 -20.79
C GLY A 155 -0.56 -1.63 -22.30
N PHE A 156 -0.45 -2.86 -22.82
CA PHE A 156 -0.75 -3.19 -24.22
C PHE A 156 -2.26 -3.20 -24.50
N HIS A 157 -3.08 -3.43 -23.47
CA HIS A 157 -4.53 -3.42 -23.56
C HIS A 157 -5.13 -2.03 -23.82
N SER A 158 -6.44 -2.00 -24.07
CA SER A 158 -7.18 -0.75 -24.25
C SER A 158 -7.12 0.10 -22.99
N LYS A 159 -7.21 1.43 -23.15
CA LYS A 159 -7.25 2.36 -22.00
C LYS A 159 -8.30 1.93 -20.98
N TRP A 160 -9.50 1.56 -21.44
CA TRP A 160 -10.61 1.17 -20.58
C TRP A 160 -10.31 -0.09 -19.75
N TRP A 161 -9.63 -1.07 -20.34
CA TRP A 161 -9.23 -2.28 -19.62
C TRP A 161 -8.20 -1.95 -18.53
N VAL A 162 -7.16 -1.17 -18.87
CA VAL A 162 -6.14 -0.72 -17.92
C VAL A 162 -6.79 0.04 -16.76
N TRP A 163 -7.74 0.93 -17.07
CA TRP A 163 -8.47 1.69 -16.08
C TRP A 163 -9.30 0.81 -15.15
N ASN A 164 -10.06 -0.15 -15.69
CA ASN A 164 -10.82 -1.07 -14.87
C ASN A 164 -9.93 -1.89 -13.92
N GLU A 165 -8.78 -2.36 -14.40
CA GLU A 165 -7.88 -3.16 -13.58
C GLU A 165 -7.27 -2.31 -12.44
N VAL A 166 -6.83 -1.07 -12.74
CA VAL A 166 -6.39 -0.10 -11.74
C VAL A 166 -7.49 0.15 -10.70
N ILE A 167 -8.71 0.47 -11.14
CA ILE A 167 -9.83 0.78 -10.25
C ILE A 167 -10.19 -0.41 -9.36
N LYS A 168 -10.22 -1.61 -9.93
CA LYS A 168 -10.48 -2.85 -9.19
C LYS A 168 -9.45 -3.05 -8.07
N ASN A 169 -8.17 -2.86 -8.36
CA ASN A 169 -7.11 -2.96 -7.36
C ASN A 169 -7.23 -1.88 -6.28
N ILE A 170 -7.51 -0.63 -6.64
CA ILE A 170 -7.74 0.46 -5.69
C ILE A 170 -8.94 0.17 -4.78
N GLN A 171 -10.05 -0.30 -5.34
CA GLN A 171 -11.25 -0.66 -4.57
C GLN A 171 -10.97 -1.79 -3.58
N MET A 172 -10.18 -2.78 -4.01
CA MET A 172 -9.76 -3.89 -3.16
C MET A 172 -8.90 -3.40 -1.99
N VAL A 173 -7.86 -2.61 -2.25
CA VAL A 173 -6.98 -2.04 -1.20
C VAL A 173 -7.76 -1.15 -0.23
N ASN A 174 -8.62 -0.27 -0.75
CA ASN A 174 -9.50 0.56 0.07
C ASN A 174 -10.38 -0.25 1.01
N LYS A 175 -10.96 -1.34 0.48
CA LYS A 175 -11.82 -2.21 1.28
C LYS A 175 -11.02 -2.86 2.41
N TYR A 176 -9.79 -3.31 2.16
CA TYR A 176 -8.93 -3.89 3.20
C TYR A 176 -8.59 -2.86 4.29
N ILE A 177 -8.17 -1.66 3.91
CA ILE A 177 -7.86 -0.58 4.85
C ILE A 177 -9.08 -0.21 5.70
N GLN A 178 -10.25 -0.06 5.07
CA GLN A 178 -11.49 0.25 5.79
C GLN A 178 -11.86 -0.83 6.79
N ILE A 179 -11.80 -2.11 6.39
CA ILE A 179 -12.09 -3.24 7.27
C ILE A 179 -11.11 -3.26 8.45
N TYR A 180 -9.82 -3.04 8.17
CA TYR A 180 -8.78 -2.98 9.20
C TYR A 180 -9.09 -1.87 10.22
N LEU A 181 -9.28 -0.63 9.77
CA LEU A 181 -9.55 0.51 10.67
C LEU A 181 -10.84 0.31 11.49
N GLU A 182 -11.89 -0.26 10.88
CA GLU A 182 -13.15 -0.57 11.57
C GLU A 182 -12.94 -1.61 12.68
N ASN A 183 -12.20 -2.68 12.40
CA ASN A 183 -11.91 -3.73 13.37
C ASN A 183 -11.02 -3.23 14.51
N ILE A 184 -9.95 -2.49 14.20
CA ILE A 184 -9.06 -1.94 15.22
C ILE A 184 -9.81 -0.96 16.13
N LYS A 185 -10.65 -0.07 15.57
CA LYS A 185 -11.49 0.83 16.35
C LYS A 185 -12.50 0.09 17.24
N ALA A 186 -12.98 -1.06 16.79
CA ALA A 186 -13.87 -1.92 17.56
C ALA A 186 -13.13 -2.83 18.58
N GLY A 187 -11.80 -2.74 18.66
CA GLY A 187 -10.98 -3.60 19.54
C GLY A 187 -10.90 -5.06 19.08
N LYS A 188 -11.22 -5.34 17.80
CA LYS A 188 -11.17 -6.68 17.21
C LYS A 188 -9.84 -6.91 16.48
N ALA A 189 -9.51 -8.17 16.25
CA ALA A 189 -8.37 -8.50 15.40
C ALA A 189 -8.67 -8.18 13.92
N ALA A 190 -7.63 -7.82 13.18
CA ALA A 190 -7.73 -7.49 11.76
C ALA A 190 -6.58 -8.10 10.96
N CYS A 191 -6.86 -8.52 9.72
CA CYS A 191 -5.80 -8.92 8.80
C CYS A 191 -4.89 -7.74 8.49
N ILE A 192 -3.60 -8.01 8.37
CA ILE A 192 -2.61 -6.98 8.02
C ILE A 192 -2.02 -7.14 6.61
N ASP A 193 -2.51 -8.14 5.88
CA ASP A 193 -2.14 -8.38 4.49
C ASP A 193 -2.43 -7.15 3.62
N ASN A 194 -1.48 -6.78 2.76
CA ASN A 194 -1.53 -5.61 1.86
C ASN A 194 -1.69 -4.24 2.56
N LEU A 195 -1.27 -4.08 3.82
CA LEU A 195 -1.29 -2.79 4.53
C LEU A 195 0.03 -2.01 4.48
N CYS A 196 0.96 -2.38 3.59
CA CYS A 196 2.28 -1.74 3.46
C CYS A 196 3.14 -1.79 4.73
N ILE A 197 3.07 -2.89 5.48
CA ILE A 197 3.85 -3.06 6.71
C ILE A 197 5.26 -3.52 6.36
N THR A 198 6.25 -2.77 6.86
CA THR A 198 7.65 -3.10 6.62
C THR A 198 8.11 -4.31 7.44
N PRO A 199 9.10 -5.09 6.97
CA PRO A 199 9.68 -6.17 7.76
C PRO A 199 10.20 -5.69 9.13
N GLN A 200 10.76 -4.47 9.18
CA GLN A 200 11.24 -3.87 10.42
C GLN A 200 10.09 -3.53 11.38
N GLU A 201 9.03 -2.90 10.88
CA GLU A 201 7.83 -2.63 11.67
C GLU A 201 7.22 -3.93 12.19
N LEU A 202 7.10 -4.94 11.32
CA LEU A 202 6.59 -6.27 11.66
C LEU A 202 7.35 -6.84 12.86
N ILE A 203 8.70 -6.86 12.81
CA ILE A 203 9.55 -7.39 13.87
C ILE A 203 9.40 -6.58 15.16
N SER A 204 9.36 -5.25 15.06
CA SER A 204 9.26 -4.36 16.22
C SER A 204 7.94 -4.51 17.00
N ARG A 205 6.88 -4.93 16.32
CA ARG A 205 5.53 -5.07 16.87
C ARG A 205 5.08 -6.52 17.02
N LEU A 206 5.97 -7.51 16.90
CA LEU A 206 5.61 -8.91 17.16
C LEU A 206 5.04 -9.07 18.57
N GLY A 207 3.97 -9.85 18.69
CA GLY A 207 3.39 -10.20 20.00
C GLY A 207 4.24 -11.22 20.77
N GLU A 208 3.73 -11.70 21.92
CA GLU A 208 4.52 -12.56 22.81
C GLU A 208 4.90 -13.93 22.20
N PHE A 209 4.24 -14.33 21.10
CA PHE A 209 4.55 -15.56 20.37
C PHE A 209 5.59 -15.38 19.25
N GLY A 210 6.06 -14.16 19.01
CA GLY A 210 7.04 -13.88 17.96
C GLY A 210 6.58 -14.34 16.58
N GLN A 211 7.38 -15.17 15.92
CA GLN A 211 7.09 -15.75 14.61
C GLN A 211 6.32 -17.08 14.68
N PHE A 212 5.92 -17.54 15.86
CA PHE A 212 5.21 -18.80 16.03
C PHE A 212 3.70 -18.62 15.99
N CYS A 213 3.00 -19.61 15.45
CA CYS A 213 1.54 -19.55 15.35
C CYS A 213 0.86 -19.77 16.72
N PRO A 214 0.18 -18.76 17.31
CA PRO A 214 -0.45 -18.89 18.62
C PRO A 214 -1.61 -19.89 18.63
N VAL A 215 -2.40 -19.93 17.54
CA VAL A 215 -3.54 -20.86 17.40
C VAL A 215 -3.08 -22.32 17.40
N SER A 216 -1.97 -22.62 16.73
CA SER A 216 -1.40 -23.98 16.70
C SER A 216 -0.93 -24.42 18.07
N LEU A 217 -0.27 -23.50 18.79
CA LEU A 217 0.22 -23.77 20.13
C LEU A 217 -0.96 -23.99 21.11
N ALA A 218 -2.02 -23.20 20.98
CA ALA A 218 -3.18 -23.30 21.85
C ALA A 218 -4.01 -24.58 21.64
N GLU A 219 -4.28 -24.97 20.39
CA GLU A 219 -5.17 -26.10 20.08
C GLU A 219 -4.45 -27.45 20.06
N SER A 220 -3.25 -27.51 19.48
CA SER A 220 -2.53 -28.77 19.23
C SER A 220 -1.19 -28.87 19.95
N TYR A 221 -0.78 -27.83 20.69
CA TYR A 221 0.55 -27.74 21.30
C TYR A 221 1.69 -27.86 20.27
N GLU A 222 1.43 -27.46 19.02
CA GLU A 222 2.40 -27.53 17.92
C GLU A 222 3.12 -26.20 17.75
N LEU A 223 4.45 -26.25 17.85
CA LEU A 223 5.33 -25.11 17.55
C LEU A 223 5.56 -25.02 16.04
N ILE A 224 4.71 -24.24 15.36
CA ILE A 224 4.87 -23.97 13.94
C ILE A 224 5.52 -22.60 13.75
N ASP A 225 6.73 -22.61 13.20
CA ASP A 225 7.47 -21.41 12.83
C ASP A 225 6.94 -20.84 11.50
N CYS A 226 6.40 -19.63 11.55
CA CYS A 226 5.89 -18.91 10.39
C CYS A 226 6.91 -17.95 9.76
N SER A 227 8.17 -17.96 10.21
CA SER A 227 9.25 -17.18 9.59
C SER A 227 9.61 -17.67 8.18
N VAL A 228 9.32 -18.94 7.86
CA VAL A 228 9.61 -19.55 6.55
C VAL A 228 8.89 -18.85 5.40
N THR A 229 7.74 -18.23 5.67
CA THR A 229 6.98 -17.45 4.70
C THR A 229 7.08 -15.96 4.99
N GLU A 230 7.65 -15.22 4.04
CA GLU A 230 7.75 -13.75 4.08
C GLU A 230 6.40 -13.07 3.84
N SER A 231 5.43 -13.80 3.30
CA SER A 231 4.06 -13.31 3.07
C SER A 231 3.33 -12.96 4.37
N LEU A 232 2.58 -11.87 4.34
CA LEU A 232 1.68 -11.43 5.42
C LEU A 232 0.24 -11.92 5.23
N GLU A 233 0.01 -12.81 4.26
CA GLU A 233 -1.32 -13.33 3.92
C GLU A 233 -2.09 -13.91 5.12
N PHE A 234 -1.36 -14.55 6.04
CA PHE A 234 -1.89 -15.16 7.27
C PHE A 234 -1.46 -14.41 8.53
N ALA A 235 -1.22 -13.10 8.43
CA ALA A 235 -0.88 -12.27 9.58
C ALA A 235 -2.06 -11.40 10.02
N ALA A 236 -2.14 -11.14 11.32
CA ALA A 236 -3.19 -10.32 11.92
C ALA A 236 -2.62 -9.45 13.04
N GLU A 237 -3.24 -8.30 13.21
CA GLU A 237 -3.02 -7.41 14.34
C GLU A 237 -4.08 -7.64 15.40
N PHE A 238 -3.66 -7.66 16.67
CA PHE A 238 -4.55 -7.55 17.81
C PHE A 238 -3.88 -6.75 18.93
N ARG A 239 -4.57 -5.73 19.45
CA ARG A 239 -4.11 -4.86 20.54
C ARG A 239 -2.72 -4.25 20.29
N GLY A 240 -2.44 -3.84 19.05
CA GLY A 240 -1.18 -3.20 18.66
C GLY A 240 -0.03 -4.17 18.33
N HIS A 241 -0.21 -5.47 18.55
CA HIS A 241 0.79 -6.50 18.28
C HIS A 241 0.42 -7.35 17.05
N TYR A 242 1.45 -7.81 16.33
CA TYR A 242 1.31 -8.66 15.16
C TYR A 242 1.53 -10.14 15.49
N TYR A 243 0.70 -10.97 14.87
CA TYR A 243 0.72 -12.42 15.02
C TYR A 243 0.65 -13.07 13.63
N LYS A 244 1.49 -14.08 13.40
CA LYS A 244 1.45 -14.90 12.19
C LYS A 244 0.73 -16.22 12.45
N MET A 245 -0.05 -16.67 11.48
CA MET A 245 -0.78 -17.92 11.53
C MET A 245 -0.26 -18.88 10.47
N SER A 246 -0.31 -20.18 10.75
CA SER A 246 0.23 -21.18 9.82
C SER A 246 -0.69 -21.47 8.62
N SER A 247 -1.93 -20.97 8.63
CA SER A 247 -2.90 -21.20 7.55
C SER A 247 -4.06 -20.21 7.63
N ARG A 248 -4.81 -20.10 6.51
CA ARG A 248 -6.06 -19.32 6.42
C ARG A 248 -7.10 -19.75 7.45
N GLU A 249 -7.23 -21.05 7.70
CA GLU A 249 -8.18 -21.59 8.69
C GLU A 249 -7.86 -21.09 10.10
N LYS A 250 -6.56 -21.10 10.49
CA LYS A 250 -6.12 -20.61 11.80
C LYS A 250 -6.23 -19.09 11.91
N LEU A 251 -5.96 -18.35 10.83
CA LEU A 251 -6.22 -16.91 10.76
C LEU A 251 -7.70 -16.61 11.04
N ASN A 252 -8.64 -17.31 10.40
CA ASN A 252 -10.07 -17.07 10.61
C ASN A 252 -10.48 -17.30 12.08
N LYS A 253 -10.00 -18.38 12.70
CA LYS A 253 -10.22 -18.63 14.13
C LYS A 253 -9.68 -17.51 15.01
N PHE A 254 -8.48 -17.01 14.69
CA PHE A 254 -7.87 -15.88 15.41
C PHE A 254 -8.67 -14.59 15.25
N LEU A 255 -9.18 -14.30 14.04
CA LEU A 255 -10.00 -13.10 13.80
C LEU A 255 -11.34 -13.15 14.54
N GLU A 256 -11.93 -14.34 14.69
CA GLU A 256 -13.19 -14.53 15.41
C GLU A 256 -13.04 -14.32 16.93
N ASN A 257 -12.03 -14.96 17.54
CA ASN A 257 -11.81 -14.92 18.99
C ASN A 257 -10.31 -14.82 19.34
N PRO A 258 -9.66 -13.66 19.10
CA PRO A 258 -8.21 -13.52 19.28
C PRO A 258 -7.79 -13.69 20.74
N GLU A 259 -8.64 -13.24 21.68
CA GLU A 259 -8.34 -13.26 23.12
C GLU A 259 -8.02 -14.66 23.65
N LEU A 260 -8.62 -15.71 23.09
CA LEU A 260 -8.36 -17.10 23.50
C LEU A 260 -6.94 -17.57 23.18
N TYR A 261 -6.26 -16.90 22.25
CA TYR A 261 -4.96 -17.29 21.73
C TYR A 261 -3.83 -16.36 22.20
N VAL A 262 -4.15 -15.23 22.85
CA VAL A 262 -3.16 -14.29 23.39
C VAL A 262 -3.26 -14.12 24.90
N PRO A 263 -2.16 -13.81 25.60
CA PRO A 263 -2.18 -13.46 27.00
C PRO A 263 -3.21 -12.36 27.31
N PRO A 264 -3.94 -12.48 28.44
CA PRO A 264 -3.77 -13.45 29.53
C PRO A 264 -4.57 -14.76 29.38
N LEU A 265 -5.45 -14.90 28.38
CA LEU A 265 -6.34 -16.06 28.26
C LEU A 265 -5.75 -17.20 27.44
N ALA A 266 -4.59 -16.99 26.80
CA ALA A 266 -3.87 -18.05 26.10
C ALA A 266 -3.61 -19.25 27.03
N PRO A 267 -3.95 -20.48 26.61
CA PRO A 267 -3.81 -21.66 27.47
C PRO A 267 -2.35 -22.00 27.77
N TYR A 268 -1.44 -21.68 26.84
CA TYR A 268 -0.02 -21.98 26.94
C TYR A 268 0.80 -20.77 26.47
N PRO A 269 1.73 -20.26 27.30
CA PRO A 269 2.67 -19.24 26.86
C PRO A 269 3.69 -19.83 25.89
N LEU A 270 4.38 -18.96 25.13
CA LEU A 270 5.52 -19.39 24.33
C LEU A 270 6.59 -20.01 25.26
N PRO A 271 7.13 -21.20 24.93
CA PRO A 271 8.20 -21.81 25.71
C PRO A 271 9.46 -20.92 25.77
N THR A 272 10.28 -21.09 26.80
CA THR A 272 11.58 -20.39 26.90
C THR A 272 12.50 -20.77 25.73
N ALA A 273 13.49 -19.93 25.41
CA ALA A 273 14.36 -20.14 24.25
C ALA A 273 15.06 -21.52 24.23
N ASP A 274 15.39 -22.09 25.39
CA ASP A 274 16.01 -23.42 25.52
C ASP A 274 15.03 -24.57 25.23
N MET A 275 13.73 -24.27 25.36
CA MET A 275 12.59 -25.14 25.11
C MET A 275 12.03 -25.00 23.69
N ILE A 276 12.68 -24.20 22.84
CA ILE A 276 12.34 -24.07 21.42
C ILE A 276 13.44 -24.80 20.63
N PRO A 277 13.09 -25.83 19.84
CA PRO A 277 14.08 -26.59 19.10
C PRO A 277 14.64 -25.75 17.96
N LYS A 278 15.97 -25.75 17.82
CA LYS A 278 16.69 -24.99 16.79
C LYS A 278 17.31 -25.94 15.79
N ARG A 279 17.11 -25.70 14.50
CA ARG A 279 17.83 -26.43 13.45
C ARG A 279 19.30 -26.03 13.49
N LEU A 280 20.20 -27.00 13.45
CA LEU A 280 21.64 -26.74 13.41
C LEU A 280 22.17 -26.86 11.99
N THR A 281 23.04 -25.94 11.61
CA THR A 281 23.89 -26.06 10.42
C THR A 281 25.13 -26.91 10.72
N LEU A 282 25.80 -27.41 9.68
CA LEU A 282 27.04 -28.19 9.84
C LEU A 282 28.14 -27.39 10.57
N SER A 283 28.21 -26.08 10.33
CA SER A 283 29.19 -25.20 10.96
C SER A 283 28.90 -24.97 12.44
N GLU A 284 27.64 -24.80 12.83
CA GLU A 284 27.24 -24.67 14.23
C GLU A 284 27.44 -25.98 15.01
N LEU A 285 27.14 -27.11 14.36
CA LEU A 285 27.38 -28.44 14.93
C LEU A 285 28.87 -28.67 15.24
N LYS A 286 29.77 -28.22 14.35
CA LYS A 286 31.22 -28.29 14.57
C LYS A 286 31.68 -27.47 15.80
N LYS A 287 31.08 -26.31 16.04
CA LYS A 287 31.41 -25.44 17.19
C LYS A 287 30.95 -26.01 18.53
N GLN A 288 29.93 -26.86 18.55
CA GLN A 288 29.39 -27.45 19.79
C GLN A 288 30.17 -28.68 20.28
N PHE A 289 31.28 -29.02 19.62
CA PHE A 289 32.21 -30.05 20.08
C PHE A 289 32.77 -29.70 21.47
N PRO A 290 32.87 -30.64 22.44
CA PRO A 290 32.80 -32.10 22.32
C PRO A 290 31.45 -32.74 22.69
N LYS A 291 30.31 -32.03 22.59
CA LYS A 291 28.99 -32.61 22.93
C LYS A 291 28.60 -33.71 21.94
N CYS A 292 28.27 -34.90 22.45
CA CYS A 292 27.80 -36.03 21.64
C CYS A 292 26.31 -35.89 21.28
N ALA A 293 25.92 -36.47 20.14
CA ALA A 293 24.51 -36.59 19.77
C ALA A 293 23.76 -37.55 20.71
N GLU A 294 22.60 -37.11 21.17
CA GLU A 294 21.70 -37.91 22.00
C GLU A 294 21.20 -39.14 21.20
N LEU A 295 20.78 -40.20 21.91
CA LEU A 295 20.42 -41.49 21.32
C LEU A 295 21.50 -42.06 20.40
N GLN A 296 22.79 -41.78 20.64
CA GLN A 296 23.91 -42.30 19.84
C GLN A 296 23.76 -42.04 18.32
N GLY A 297 23.07 -40.96 17.94
CA GLY A 297 22.84 -40.59 16.54
C GLY A 297 21.65 -41.29 15.86
N TYR A 298 20.86 -42.11 16.57
CA TYR A 298 19.61 -42.64 16.04
C TYR A 298 18.48 -41.60 16.04
N CYS A 299 17.61 -41.68 15.04
CA CYS A 299 16.50 -40.75 14.87
C CYS A 299 15.45 -40.91 16.00
N PRO A 300 15.19 -39.86 16.81
CA PRO A 300 14.20 -39.92 17.89
C PRO A 300 12.78 -40.12 17.36
N VAL A 301 12.47 -39.55 16.19
CA VAL A 301 11.11 -39.55 15.65
C VAL A 301 10.73 -40.91 15.10
N THR A 302 11.65 -41.61 14.42
CA THR A 302 11.39 -42.97 13.93
C THR A 302 11.21 -43.91 15.10
N TYR A 303 12.05 -43.79 16.13
CA TYR A 303 11.98 -44.66 17.30
C TYR A 303 10.66 -44.50 18.05
N GLN A 304 10.23 -43.26 18.34
CA GLN A 304 8.96 -43.01 19.02
C GLN A 304 7.74 -43.37 18.16
N ASP A 305 7.70 -42.94 16.89
CA ASP A 305 6.58 -43.26 15.98
C ASP A 305 6.47 -44.79 15.76
N GLY A 306 7.60 -45.50 15.77
CA GLY A 306 7.70 -46.95 15.70
C GLY A 306 7.41 -47.69 17.02
N LYS A 307 6.85 -46.99 18.03
CA LYS A 307 6.51 -47.53 19.36
C LYS A 307 7.73 -48.12 20.09
N GLN A 308 8.88 -47.49 19.92
CA GLN A 308 10.14 -47.85 20.58
C GLN A 308 10.62 -49.28 20.28
N ARG A 309 10.26 -49.81 19.10
CA ARG A 309 10.69 -51.12 18.64
C ARG A 309 12.08 -51.08 18.01
N TYR A 310 12.75 -52.22 18.01
CA TYR A 310 14.11 -52.36 17.48
C TYR A 310 14.18 -52.04 15.98
N GLU A 311 13.17 -52.43 15.19
CA GLU A 311 13.09 -52.21 13.75
C GLU A 311 12.95 -50.71 13.38
N ALA A 312 12.60 -49.87 14.34
CA ALA A 312 12.38 -48.44 14.13
C ALA A 312 13.60 -47.57 14.51
N LEU A 313 14.68 -48.18 15.00
CA LEU A 313 15.96 -47.52 15.25
C LEU A 313 16.72 -47.36 13.94
N VAL A 314 16.56 -46.20 13.31
CA VAL A 314 17.20 -45.83 12.06
C VAL A 314 18.24 -44.74 12.34
N PRO A 315 19.48 -44.86 11.83
CA PRO A 315 20.49 -43.82 11.99
C PRO A 315 20.04 -42.52 11.31
N GLY A 316 20.28 -41.38 11.96
CA GLY A 316 19.97 -40.06 11.42
C GLY A 316 21.03 -39.55 10.43
N ASP A 317 20.67 -38.56 9.61
CA ASP A 317 21.60 -37.82 8.75
C ASP A 317 21.95 -36.48 9.40
N ILE A 318 23.25 -36.17 9.48
CA ILE A 318 23.82 -34.97 10.08
C ILE A 318 23.22 -33.68 9.48
N LYS A 319 22.77 -33.71 8.22
CA LYS A 319 22.07 -32.58 7.57
C LYS A 319 20.77 -32.17 8.27
N TYR A 320 20.17 -33.08 9.04
CA TYR A 320 18.93 -32.88 9.76
C TYR A 320 19.15 -32.89 11.29
N ALA A 321 20.27 -32.31 11.73
CA ALA A 321 20.56 -32.09 13.14
C ALA A 321 19.75 -30.91 13.71
N LEU A 322 19.39 -31.02 14.99
CA LEU A 322 18.73 -29.99 15.76
C LEU A 322 19.25 -29.96 17.19
N GLU A 323 19.15 -28.80 17.83
CA GLU A 323 19.40 -28.59 19.25
C GLU A 323 18.08 -28.43 20.00
N TYR A 324 17.94 -29.12 21.12
CA TYR A 324 16.82 -28.95 22.05
C TYR A 324 17.28 -29.19 23.48
N ARG A 325 16.99 -28.25 24.40
CA ARG A 325 17.46 -28.30 25.80
C ARG A 325 18.97 -28.53 25.92
N ASN A 326 19.76 -27.86 25.09
CA ASN A 326 21.22 -27.96 25.05
C ASN A 326 21.74 -29.38 24.70
N ARG A 327 20.90 -30.21 24.06
CA ARG A 327 21.22 -31.54 23.55
C ARG A 327 21.04 -31.59 22.04
N ILE A 328 21.90 -32.36 21.37
CA ILE A 328 21.89 -32.50 19.91
C ILE A 328 21.11 -33.76 19.55
N TYR A 329 20.15 -33.63 18.62
CA TYR A 329 19.40 -34.75 18.05
C TYR A 329 19.57 -34.78 16.54
N ILE A 330 19.67 -35.98 15.95
CA ILE A 330 19.86 -36.16 14.51
C ILE A 330 18.65 -36.91 13.94
N CYS A 331 17.99 -36.34 12.92
CA CYS A 331 16.84 -36.96 12.26
C CYS A 331 17.23 -37.68 10.97
N GLU A 332 16.45 -38.69 10.58
CA GLU A 332 16.68 -39.46 9.34
C GLU A 332 16.33 -38.67 8.07
N SER A 333 15.30 -37.82 8.12
CA SER A 333 14.82 -37.04 6.98
C SER A 333 14.28 -35.68 7.40
N ASN A 334 14.12 -34.76 6.43
CA ASN A 334 13.53 -33.45 6.67
C ASN A 334 12.11 -33.55 7.26
N GLU A 335 11.30 -34.52 6.83
CA GLU A 335 9.96 -34.73 7.38
C GLU A 335 9.99 -35.06 8.88
N LYS A 336 10.94 -35.90 9.29
CA LYS A 336 11.13 -36.28 10.69
C LYS A 336 11.67 -35.11 11.51
N LEU A 337 12.61 -34.34 10.95
CA LEU A 337 13.07 -33.09 11.55
C LEU A 337 11.89 -32.13 11.82
N GLN A 338 11.04 -31.89 10.82
CA GLN A 338 9.86 -31.02 10.96
C GLN A 338 8.90 -31.54 12.04
N LYS A 339 8.69 -32.86 12.15
CA LYS A 339 7.88 -33.44 13.24
C LYS A 339 8.49 -33.16 14.62
N PHE A 340 9.81 -33.28 14.76
CA PHE A 340 10.48 -32.96 16.02
C PHE A 340 10.36 -31.47 16.34
N LEU A 341 10.60 -30.59 15.37
CA LEU A 341 10.47 -29.14 15.55
C LEU A 341 9.07 -28.73 16.02
N ARG A 342 8.03 -29.36 15.47
CA ARG A 342 6.63 -29.10 15.85
C ARG A 342 6.26 -29.62 17.24
N LEU A 343 6.72 -30.82 17.60
CA LEU A 343 6.32 -31.51 18.84
C LEU A 343 7.53 -32.01 19.62
N PRO A 344 8.45 -31.14 20.06
CA PRO A 344 9.70 -31.57 20.68
C PRO A 344 9.48 -32.34 21.98
N LEU A 345 8.45 -31.96 22.76
CA LEU A 345 8.08 -32.62 24.02
C LEU A 345 7.76 -34.11 23.88
N LYS A 346 7.29 -34.54 22.71
CA LYS A 346 6.95 -35.94 22.43
C LYS A 346 8.19 -36.81 22.19
N TYR A 347 9.28 -36.21 21.70
CA TYR A 347 10.41 -36.95 21.13
C TYR A 347 11.71 -36.82 21.95
N TRP A 348 11.87 -35.81 22.80
CA TRP A 348 13.16 -35.55 23.46
C TRP A 348 13.55 -36.57 24.55
N ASN A 349 12.59 -37.06 25.35
CA ASN A 349 12.85 -37.88 26.54
C ASN A 349 12.72 -39.38 26.25
N GLN A 350 13.59 -39.90 25.39
CA GLN A 350 13.62 -41.31 25.04
C GLN A 350 14.84 -42.00 25.64
N LYS A 351 14.69 -43.28 26.01
CA LYS A 351 15.79 -44.12 26.48
C LYS A 351 16.00 -45.25 25.47
N LEU A 352 17.24 -45.43 25.04
CA LEU A 352 17.60 -46.52 24.13
C LEU A 352 17.48 -47.90 24.82
N PRO A 353 17.10 -48.95 24.07
CA PRO A 353 17.07 -50.31 24.57
C PRO A 353 18.50 -50.89 24.65
N TYR A 354 18.72 -51.90 25.49
CA TYR A 354 20.04 -52.51 25.71
C TYR A 354 20.68 -53.16 24.47
N LYS A 355 19.89 -53.53 23.46
CA LYS A 355 20.37 -54.09 22.18
C LYS A 355 20.16 -53.07 21.08
N LEU A 356 21.25 -52.69 20.41
CA LEU A 356 21.25 -51.68 19.35
C LEU A 356 21.70 -52.29 18.01
N PRO A 357 21.07 -51.89 16.89
CA PRO A 357 21.53 -52.31 15.58
C PRO A 357 22.91 -51.73 15.28
N PRO A 358 23.85 -52.48 14.67
CA PRO A 358 25.17 -51.96 14.37
C PRO A 358 25.06 -50.72 13.46
N LEU A 359 25.71 -49.63 13.85
CA LEU A 359 25.85 -48.45 13.00
C LEU A 359 26.63 -48.86 11.74
N LYS A 360 26.05 -48.61 10.56
CA LYS A 360 26.80 -48.71 9.29
C LYS A 360 27.73 -47.51 9.27
N GLU A 361 28.96 -47.76 9.67
CA GLU A 361 30.02 -46.79 9.96
C GLU A 361 29.76 -45.93 11.21
N PRO A 362 30.81 -45.63 12.00
CA PRO A 362 30.66 -44.81 13.18
C PRO A 362 30.31 -43.38 12.75
N VAL A 363 29.06 -42.99 12.96
CA VAL A 363 28.74 -41.58 13.12
C VAL A 363 29.50 -41.14 14.36
N ILE A 364 30.60 -40.43 14.13
CA ILE A 364 31.65 -40.00 15.07
C ILE A 364 32.78 -41.04 15.28
N ASP A 365 33.59 -41.29 14.25
CA ASP A 365 35.03 -41.56 14.48
C ASP A 365 35.77 -40.22 14.50
N HIS A 366 36.19 -39.84 15.72
CA HIS A 366 36.87 -38.60 16.09
C HIS A 366 38.22 -38.36 15.37
N LYS A 367 38.71 -39.28 14.52
CA LYS A 367 40.02 -39.19 13.88
C LYS A 367 39.99 -38.89 12.37
N SER A 368 39.04 -39.46 11.62
CA SER A 368 39.07 -39.45 10.15
C SER A 368 38.57 -38.15 9.50
N LEU A 369 37.77 -37.35 10.24
CA LEU A 369 37.32 -36.03 9.80
C LEU A 369 38.41 -34.96 9.97
N TRP A 370 39.31 -35.12 10.94
CA TRP A 370 40.48 -34.24 11.14
C TRP A 370 41.54 -34.48 10.06
N GLU A 371 41.79 -35.74 9.66
CA GLU A 371 42.76 -36.08 8.60
C GLU A 371 42.33 -35.66 7.18
N ARG A 372 41.04 -35.38 6.97
CA ARG A 372 40.51 -34.85 5.69
C ARG A 372 40.44 -33.33 5.64
N VAL A 373 40.33 -32.66 6.79
CA VAL A 373 40.27 -31.19 6.87
C VAL A 373 41.67 -30.57 6.98
N VAL A 374 42.63 -31.27 7.60
CA VAL A 374 44.03 -30.79 7.67
C VAL A 374 44.76 -30.78 6.31
N ARG A 375 44.19 -31.37 5.24
CA ARG A 375 44.79 -31.34 3.89
C ARG A 375 44.26 -30.25 2.96
N GLU A 376 43.22 -29.52 3.33
CA GLU A 376 42.63 -28.51 2.45
C GLU A 376 42.97 -27.06 2.87
N ASP A 377 43.72 -26.86 3.96
CA ASP A 377 44.11 -25.52 4.45
C ASP A 377 45.65 -25.30 4.52
N GLU A 378 46.48 -26.19 3.96
CA GLU A 378 47.97 -26.06 3.95
C GLU A 378 48.56 -25.45 2.66
N GLU A 379 47.74 -24.99 1.72
CA GLU A 379 48.19 -24.13 0.61
C GLU A 379 47.44 -22.80 0.64
N ILE A 380 47.83 -21.91 1.55
CA ILE A 380 48.03 -20.46 1.35
C ILE A 380 48.79 -19.98 2.60
N SER A 381 50.11 -20.11 2.53
CA SER A 381 51.10 -19.41 3.36
C SER A 381 51.15 -17.94 2.90
N GLU A 382 50.92 -17.00 3.81
CA GLU A 382 51.93 -16.11 4.41
C GLU A 382 52.57 -15.06 3.48
N GLU A 383 52.35 -13.79 3.83
CA GLU A 383 53.32 -12.70 4.04
C GLU A 383 52.50 -11.56 4.70
N GLY A 384 52.67 -11.21 5.98
CA GLY A 384 53.78 -10.45 6.60
C GLY A 384 53.54 -8.94 6.41
N ALA A 385 53.61 -8.01 7.37
CA ALA A 385 54.07 -7.98 8.76
C ALA A 385 53.66 -6.61 9.39
N GLU A 386 53.61 -6.57 10.74
CA GLU A 386 53.98 -5.50 11.71
C GLU A 386 53.31 -4.10 11.63
N GLU A 387 52.56 -3.68 12.66
CA GLU A 387 52.93 -2.97 13.92
C GLU A 387 53.05 -1.45 13.73
N ASP A 388 52.28 -0.69 14.52
CA ASP A 388 52.76 0.45 15.32
C ASP A 388 51.63 1.01 16.20
N ASP A 389 51.94 1.10 17.50
CA ASP A 389 51.19 1.74 18.57
C ASP A 389 51.19 3.28 18.41
N GLU A 390 50.14 3.95 18.90
CA GLU A 390 50.28 5.16 19.73
C GLU A 390 48.92 5.53 20.35
N ASP A 391 48.90 5.52 21.70
CA ASP A 391 47.88 6.14 22.55
C ASP A 391 47.74 7.63 22.26
N ILE A 392 46.57 8.22 22.56
CA ILE A 392 46.43 9.31 23.54
C ILE A 392 44.96 9.73 23.67
N GLU A 393 44.52 9.67 24.92
CA GLU A 393 43.30 10.25 25.47
C GLU A 393 43.48 11.77 25.66
N ASN A 394 42.39 12.52 25.52
CA ASN A 394 42.21 13.95 25.86
C ASN A 394 42.84 15.00 24.92
N ILE A 395 41.98 15.86 24.36
CA ILE A 395 41.78 17.21 24.90
C ILE A 395 40.50 17.80 24.31
N LEU A 396 39.68 18.32 25.23
CA LEU A 396 38.47 19.09 25.04
C LEU A 396 38.74 20.46 24.41
N GLU A 397 37.62 20.99 23.91
CA GLU A 397 37.24 22.41 24.02
C GLU A 397 37.83 23.42 23.04
N ASP A 398 36.94 24.38 22.77
CA ASP A 398 37.17 25.71 22.23
C ASP A 398 37.40 25.81 20.71
N GLU A 399 36.31 26.11 20.00
CA GLU A 399 36.12 27.43 19.39
C GLU A 399 34.92 27.35 18.42
N PHE A 400 33.77 27.92 18.78
CA PHE A 400 33.25 29.14 18.16
C PHE A 400 31.90 29.53 18.82
N PRO A 401 31.69 30.83 19.12
CA PRO A 401 30.88 31.28 20.26
C PRO A 401 29.39 31.53 19.94
N LYS A 402 28.59 31.53 21.01
CA LYS A 402 27.27 32.16 21.09
C LYS A 402 27.43 33.64 21.44
N ASP A 403 26.56 34.45 20.85
CA ASP A 403 25.74 35.51 21.46
C ASP A 403 25.62 36.70 20.51
N GLU A 404 24.38 37.13 20.25
CA GLU A 404 23.91 38.45 20.69
C GLU A 404 22.42 38.62 20.31
N GLU A 405 21.60 38.81 21.35
CA GLU A 405 20.25 39.33 21.28
C GLU A 405 20.27 40.83 20.93
N MET A 406 19.34 41.29 20.11
CA MET A 406 18.83 42.66 20.19
C MET A 406 17.31 42.65 20.25
N MET A 407 16.81 43.33 21.29
CA MET A 407 15.40 43.57 21.58
C MET A 407 14.89 44.87 20.92
N SER A 408 13.58 44.85 20.70
CA SER A 408 12.56 45.93 20.66
C SER A 408 12.45 46.87 19.46
N GLU A 409 11.21 46.94 18.94
CA GLU A 409 10.33 48.09 18.62
C GLU A 409 9.44 47.64 17.42
N GLU A 410 8.13 47.84 17.28
CA GLU A 410 7.05 48.54 17.98
C GLU A 410 5.71 47.96 17.43
N ASP A 411 4.64 48.08 18.21
CA ASP A 411 3.28 47.59 17.93
C ASP A 411 2.58 48.32 16.76
N GLU A 412 2.21 47.59 15.69
CA GLU A 412 1.05 47.92 14.85
C GLU A 412 0.33 46.62 14.40
N GLU A 413 -0.87 46.39 14.94
CA GLU A 413 -1.74 45.23 14.65
C GLU A 413 -2.20 45.29 13.17
N GLN A 414 -1.69 44.38 12.33
CA GLN A 414 -2.06 44.29 10.91
C GLN A 414 -3.46 43.66 10.75
N GLU A 415 -4.21 44.08 9.72
CA GLU A 415 -5.59 43.66 9.41
C GLU A 415 -5.79 42.13 9.31
N THR A 416 -4.70 41.38 9.13
CA THR A 416 -4.64 39.91 9.14
C THR A 416 -4.87 39.30 10.52
N ASP A 417 -4.36 39.92 11.58
CA ASP A 417 -4.48 39.41 12.96
C ASP A 417 -5.88 39.65 13.51
N ALA A 418 -6.53 40.76 13.10
CA ALA A 418 -7.94 41.02 13.39
C ALA A 418 -8.88 40.03 12.68
N LEU A 419 -8.55 39.62 11.45
CA LEU A 419 -9.28 38.57 10.70
C LEU A 419 -9.11 37.20 11.33
N GLU A 420 -7.92 36.86 11.84
CA GLU A 420 -7.65 35.60 12.52
C GLU A 420 -8.32 35.54 13.90
N ARG A 421 -8.36 36.66 14.64
CA ARG A 421 -9.18 36.81 15.86
C ARG A 421 -10.67 36.65 15.59
N LEU A 422 -11.21 37.33 14.58
CA LEU A 422 -12.63 37.18 14.18
C LEU A 422 -12.95 35.75 13.73
N ARG A 423 -12.01 35.07 13.05
CA ARG A 423 -12.12 33.67 12.66
C ARG A 423 -12.07 32.74 13.88
N SER A 424 -11.25 33.06 14.88
CA SER A 424 -11.16 32.31 16.14
C SER A 424 -12.42 32.51 16.99
N GLU A 425 -12.93 33.74 17.11
CA GLU A 425 -14.18 34.05 17.84
C GLU A 425 -15.44 33.49 17.15
N LEU A 426 -15.47 33.44 15.80
CA LEU A 426 -16.51 32.72 15.05
C LEU A 426 -16.35 31.19 15.16
N GLY A 427 -15.11 30.70 15.26
CA GLY A 427 -14.80 29.28 15.47
C GLY A 427 -15.25 28.78 16.84
N GLU A 428 -15.02 29.56 17.90
CA GLU A 428 -15.41 29.21 19.28
C GLU A 428 -16.92 29.29 19.52
N LYS A 429 -17.66 30.15 18.81
CA LYS A 429 -19.13 30.23 18.91
C LYS A 429 -19.90 29.23 18.04
N TYR A 430 -19.26 28.68 17.01
CA TYR A 430 -19.92 27.80 16.02
C TYR A 430 -19.13 26.52 15.76
N GLU A 431 -18.74 25.80 16.82
CA GLU A 431 -18.38 24.38 16.73
C GLU A 431 -19.62 23.52 16.41
N ALA A 432 -20.20 23.73 15.24
CA ALA A 432 -21.02 22.75 14.57
C ALA A 432 -20.06 21.73 13.94
N ASP A 433 -19.59 20.78 14.75
CA ASP A 433 -19.10 19.45 14.39
C ASP A 433 -18.97 19.25 12.86
N MET A 434 -17.83 19.66 12.28
CA MET A 434 -17.50 19.54 10.85
C MET A 434 -17.57 18.08 10.34
N SER A 435 -17.77 17.12 11.25
CA SER A 435 -18.09 15.72 11.02
C SER A 435 -19.56 15.46 10.61
N ASN A 436 -20.48 16.41 10.80
CA ASN A 436 -21.92 16.25 10.54
C ASN A 436 -22.37 16.72 9.14
N LEU A 437 -21.43 17.03 8.24
CA LEU A 437 -21.70 17.49 6.88
C LEU A 437 -22.06 16.41 5.85
N GLN A 438 -22.34 15.18 6.28
CA GLN A 438 -22.73 14.10 5.36
C GLN A 438 -24.15 13.59 5.64
N GLY A 439 -25.14 14.39 5.27
CA GLY A 439 -26.55 14.02 5.39
C GLY A 439 -27.21 13.56 4.09
N ILE A 440 -26.85 14.09 2.90
CA ILE A 440 -27.75 13.95 1.72
C ILE A 440 -27.13 13.26 0.49
N GLN A 441 -25.85 12.89 0.51
CA GLN A 441 -25.22 12.13 -0.59
C GLN A 441 -25.45 10.61 -0.54
N LEU A 442 -25.98 10.07 0.56
CA LEU A 442 -26.09 8.62 0.79
C LEU A 442 -27.25 7.93 0.06
N SER A 443 -28.17 8.65 -0.59
CA SER A 443 -29.17 7.99 -1.45
C SER A 443 -28.68 7.73 -2.88
N GLU A 444 -27.56 8.32 -3.30
CA GLU A 444 -27.11 8.29 -4.71
C GLU A 444 -25.64 7.86 -4.91
N GLY A 445 -24.90 7.50 -3.83
CA GLY A 445 -23.69 6.68 -3.97
C GLY A 445 -22.39 7.41 -4.35
N GLU A 446 -22.27 8.72 -4.13
CA GLU A 446 -21.02 9.46 -4.37
C GLU A 446 -20.42 10.03 -3.09
N THR A 447 -19.12 9.79 -2.88
CA THR A 447 -18.32 10.14 -1.69
C THR A 447 -17.33 11.26 -1.99
N ILE A 448 -17.80 12.40 -2.53
CA ILE A 448 -16.91 13.54 -2.83
C ILE A 448 -17.46 14.82 -2.20
N LYS A 449 -16.62 15.50 -1.40
CA LYS A 449 -16.87 16.86 -0.91
C LYS A 449 -16.99 17.81 -2.11
N PRO A 450 -18.10 18.54 -2.30
CA PRO A 450 -18.12 19.62 -3.29
C PRO A 450 -17.23 20.76 -2.76
N ILE A 451 -16.16 21.08 -3.49
CA ILE A 451 -15.38 22.30 -3.28
C ILE A 451 -16.21 23.48 -3.81
N GLU A 452 -16.29 24.55 -3.03
CA GLU A 452 -17.02 25.77 -3.37
C GLU A 452 -16.33 26.49 -4.54
N ASN A 453 -16.97 26.48 -5.72
CA ASN A 453 -16.50 27.18 -6.91
C ASN A 453 -17.65 27.95 -7.56
N SER A 454 -17.34 28.99 -8.35
CA SER A 454 -18.32 29.82 -9.11
C SER A 454 -19.33 29.04 -9.98
N GLN A 455 -19.08 27.76 -10.25
CA GLN A 455 -19.96 26.88 -11.05
C GLN A 455 -20.76 25.87 -10.20
N ASN A 456 -20.56 25.79 -8.88
CA ASN A 456 -21.21 24.82 -8.00
C ASN A 456 -21.51 25.45 -6.62
N PRO A 457 -22.56 26.30 -6.50
CA PRO A 457 -22.88 26.97 -5.25
C PRO A 457 -23.36 25.97 -4.20
N LEU A 458 -22.79 26.03 -3.00
CA LEU A 458 -23.28 25.28 -1.84
C LEU A 458 -24.61 25.90 -1.37
N TYR A 459 -25.59 25.06 -1.07
CA TYR A 459 -26.90 25.49 -0.60
C TYR A 459 -27.01 25.29 0.92
N PRO A 460 -26.80 26.34 1.73
CA PRO A 460 -26.92 26.22 3.18
C PRO A 460 -28.38 26.02 3.60
N VAL A 461 -28.57 25.17 4.61
CA VAL A 461 -29.85 24.91 5.29
C VAL A 461 -29.59 24.83 6.79
N ILE A 462 -30.32 25.63 7.56
CA ILE A 462 -30.29 25.55 9.03
C ILE A 462 -31.34 24.53 9.47
N HIS A 463 -30.94 23.55 10.27
CA HIS A 463 -31.87 22.67 10.95
C HIS A 463 -31.43 22.45 12.40
N ARG A 464 -32.26 22.92 13.34
CA ARG A 464 -31.94 23.04 14.78
C ARG A 464 -30.72 23.95 15.00
N GLN A 465 -29.70 23.45 15.68
CA GLN A 465 -28.47 24.18 16.03
C GLN A 465 -27.36 24.04 14.97
N TYR A 466 -27.62 23.34 13.85
CA TYR A 466 -26.60 23.01 12.85
C TYR A 466 -26.91 23.63 11.48
N ILE A 467 -25.84 24.02 10.77
CA ILE A 467 -25.87 24.49 9.38
C ILE A 467 -25.40 23.35 8.48
N TYR A 468 -26.24 22.94 7.52
CA TYR A 468 -25.96 21.89 6.55
C TYR A 468 -25.69 22.51 5.18
N PHE A 469 -24.55 22.19 4.55
CA PHE A 469 -24.22 22.65 3.20
C PHE A 469 -24.51 21.56 2.17
N LEU A 470 -25.36 21.86 1.19
CA LEU A 470 -25.88 20.87 0.22
C LEU A 470 -25.37 21.15 -1.19
N SER A 471 -25.10 20.09 -1.95
CA SER A 471 -24.47 20.18 -3.27
C SER A 471 -25.41 20.64 -4.38
N SER A 472 -26.73 20.58 -4.18
CA SER A 472 -27.70 20.98 -5.19
C SER A 472 -29.00 21.54 -4.59
N LYS A 473 -29.75 22.30 -5.40
CA LYS A 473 -31.08 22.78 -5.00
C LYS A 473 -32.07 21.64 -4.74
N GLU A 474 -31.97 20.56 -5.53
CA GLU A 474 -32.82 19.38 -5.39
C GLU A 474 -32.55 18.61 -4.08
N THR A 475 -31.27 18.47 -3.71
CA THR A 475 -30.87 17.83 -2.44
C THR A 475 -31.31 18.66 -1.24
N LYS A 476 -31.28 20.01 -1.36
CA LYS A 476 -31.88 20.93 -0.39
C LYS A 476 -33.37 20.74 -0.20
N GLU A 477 -34.14 20.65 -1.29
CA GLU A 477 -35.58 20.44 -1.20
C GLU A 477 -35.94 19.06 -0.61
N LYS A 478 -35.19 18.01 -0.96
CA LYS A 478 -35.34 16.68 -0.36
C LYS A 478 -35.02 16.69 1.15
N PHE A 479 -33.95 17.37 1.57
CA PHE A 479 -33.57 17.50 2.99
C PHE A 479 -34.63 18.26 3.80
N MET A 480 -35.11 19.39 3.28
CA MET A 480 -36.14 20.20 3.94
C MET A 480 -37.45 19.43 4.13
N LYS A 481 -37.79 18.51 3.23
CA LYS A 481 -39.00 17.66 3.33
C LYS A 481 -38.91 16.60 4.43
N ASN A 482 -37.73 16.04 4.70
CA ASN A 482 -37.56 15.00 5.72
C ASN A 482 -36.14 15.00 6.31
N PRO A 483 -35.80 15.98 7.16
CA PRO A 483 -34.43 16.13 7.67
C PRO A 483 -34.00 14.98 8.59
N ILE A 484 -34.95 14.38 9.33
CA ILE A 484 -34.67 13.28 10.28
C ILE A 484 -34.14 12.04 9.55
N LYS A 485 -34.64 11.74 8.34
CA LYS A 485 -34.17 10.61 7.50
C LYS A 485 -32.69 10.73 7.14
N TYR A 486 -32.18 11.94 7.02
CA TYR A 486 -30.81 12.23 6.61
C TYR A 486 -29.87 12.39 7.81
N ILE A 487 -30.38 12.93 8.93
CA ILE A 487 -29.60 13.12 10.17
C ILE A 487 -29.37 11.81 10.93
N ARG A 488 -30.32 10.87 10.89
CA ARG A 488 -30.19 9.55 11.58
C ARG A 488 -29.37 8.52 10.80
N GLN A 489 -28.71 8.93 9.73
CA GLN A 489 -27.88 8.01 8.95
C GLN A 489 -26.61 7.68 9.72
N PRO A 490 -26.11 6.43 9.61
CA PRO A 490 -24.80 6.11 10.14
C PRO A 490 -23.78 7.04 9.48
N LYS A 491 -22.84 7.57 10.27
CA LYS A 491 -21.74 8.40 9.77
C LYS A 491 -21.08 7.67 8.59
N PRO A 492 -20.83 8.32 7.45
CA PRO A 492 -20.17 7.65 6.34
C PRO A 492 -18.81 7.14 6.78
N LYS A 493 -18.40 6.04 6.15
CA LYS A 493 -17.06 5.50 6.37
C LYS A 493 -16.06 6.60 6.01
N PRO A 494 -15.08 6.90 6.89
CA PRO A 494 -14.02 7.83 6.55
C PRO A 494 -13.31 7.30 5.30
N THR A 495 -13.30 8.09 4.24
CA THR A 495 -12.48 7.83 3.05
C THR A 495 -11.05 8.20 3.42
N MET A 496 -10.17 7.20 3.53
CA MET A 496 -8.75 7.44 3.74
C MET A 496 -8.15 8.00 2.45
N PRO A 497 -7.37 9.11 2.53
CA PRO A 497 -6.69 9.63 1.36
C PRO A 497 -5.64 8.61 0.89
N ILE A 498 -5.77 8.12 -0.34
CA ILE A 498 -4.81 7.17 -0.92
C ILE A 498 -3.73 7.93 -1.66
N ARG A 499 -2.48 7.57 -1.40
CA ARG A 499 -1.34 7.97 -2.22
C ARG A 499 -1.04 6.86 -3.21
N ILE A 500 -1.17 7.16 -4.50
CA ILE A 500 -0.93 6.22 -5.59
C ILE A 500 0.25 6.73 -6.40
N ALA A 501 1.18 5.87 -6.79
CA ALA A 501 2.19 6.21 -7.79
C ALA A 501 1.94 5.43 -9.08
N ILE A 502 2.16 6.06 -10.23
CA ILE A 502 2.08 5.42 -11.54
C ILE A 502 3.44 5.55 -12.24
N VAL A 503 4.07 4.41 -12.52
CA VAL A 503 5.35 4.29 -13.21
C VAL A 503 5.21 3.50 -14.50
N GLY A 504 6.23 3.54 -15.36
CA GLY A 504 6.18 2.91 -16.68
C GLY A 504 7.25 3.45 -17.63
N PRO A 505 7.51 2.79 -18.76
CA PRO A 505 8.44 3.27 -19.78
C PRO A 505 7.87 4.46 -20.58
N PRO A 506 8.69 5.24 -21.31
CA PRO A 506 8.18 6.37 -22.09
C PRO A 506 7.07 5.94 -23.06
N LYS A 507 6.06 6.80 -23.25
CA LYS A 507 4.88 6.53 -24.12
C LYS A 507 4.01 5.34 -23.69
N SER A 508 4.18 4.81 -22.47
CA SER A 508 3.28 3.77 -21.93
C SER A 508 1.85 4.25 -21.67
N GLY A 509 1.65 5.56 -21.53
CA GLY A 509 0.33 6.17 -21.39
C GLY A 509 0.03 6.78 -20.03
N LYS A 510 0.97 6.76 -19.07
CA LYS A 510 0.87 7.34 -17.72
C LYS A 510 0.15 8.71 -17.68
N THR A 511 0.70 9.67 -18.43
CA THR A 511 0.23 11.07 -18.53
C THR A 511 -1.08 11.23 -19.31
N THR A 512 -1.52 10.20 -20.04
CA THR A 512 -2.84 10.23 -20.70
C THR A 512 -3.97 10.20 -19.65
N GLY A 513 -3.63 9.89 -18.39
CA GLY A 513 -4.33 10.17 -17.12
C GLY A 513 -5.07 11.50 -17.01
N ASP A 514 -4.58 12.56 -17.66
CA ASP A 514 -5.26 13.87 -17.62
C ASP A 514 -6.34 14.03 -18.66
N LYS A 515 -6.25 13.30 -19.76
CA LYS A 515 -7.29 13.29 -20.80
C LYS A 515 -8.38 12.26 -20.53
N TRP A 516 -8.54 11.81 -19.29
CA TRP A 516 -9.76 11.18 -18.79
C TRP A 516 -10.79 12.28 -18.45
N HIS A 517 -10.90 13.26 -19.35
CA HIS A 517 -11.85 14.34 -19.20
C HIS A 517 -13.25 13.82 -19.52
N ALA A 518 -14.18 14.21 -18.66
CA ALA A 518 -15.61 13.98 -18.70
C ALA A 518 -16.33 14.34 -20.03
N ARG A 519 -15.63 14.89 -21.03
CA ARG A 519 -16.19 15.13 -22.36
C ARG A 519 -16.42 13.83 -23.15
N ASP A 520 -15.55 12.83 -23.01
CA ASP A 520 -15.78 11.53 -23.67
C ASP A 520 -16.86 10.71 -22.92
N LEU A 521 -17.05 10.95 -21.63
CA LEU A 521 -18.17 10.38 -20.84
C LEU A 521 -19.50 11.08 -21.13
N GLU A 522 -19.58 12.39 -21.41
CA GLU A 522 -20.83 13.03 -21.84
C GLU A 522 -21.28 12.56 -23.23
N VAL A 523 -20.34 12.37 -24.17
CA VAL A 523 -20.67 11.87 -25.52
C VAL A 523 -21.01 10.36 -25.49
N PHE A 524 -20.35 9.58 -24.63
CA PHE A 524 -20.55 8.12 -24.57
C PHE A 524 -21.70 7.70 -23.62
N VAL A 525 -21.95 8.42 -22.51
CA VAL A 525 -23.13 8.23 -21.64
C VAL A 525 -24.37 8.89 -22.25
N GLY A 526 -24.23 9.94 -23.06
CA GLY A 526 -25.29 10.42 -23.96
C GLY A 526 -25.69 9.32 -24.96
N GLY A 527 -24.71 8.77 -25.67
CA GLY A 527 -24.92 7.68 -26.62
C GLY A 527 -25.44 6.38 -25.99
N MET A 528 -25.00 6.02 -24.78
CA MET A 528 -25.53 4.86 -24.04
C MET A 528 -26.91 5.11 -23.43
N LYS A 529 -27.25 6.33 -22.99
CA LYS A 529 -28.62 6.67 -22.60
C LYS A 529 -29.57 6.56 -23.78
N GLU A 530 -29.12 6.89 -25.00
CA GLU A 530 -29.89 6.67 -26.23
C GLU A 530 -29.95 5.19 -26.65
N LEU A 531 -28.86 4.44 -26.56
CA LEU A 531 -28.83 3.00 -26.90
C LEU A 531 -29.61 2.14 -25.89
N VAL A 532 -29.53 2.47 -24.60
CA VAL A 532 -30.31 1.82 -23.53
C VAL A 532 -31.78 2.26 -23.58
N LYS A 533 -32.08 3.53 -23.94
CA LYS A 533 -33.46 3.94 -24.29
C LYS A 533 -33.98 3.22 -25.53
N HIS A 534 -33.14 2.92 -26.54
CA HIS A 534 -33.53 2.23 -27.77
C HIS A 534 -33.78 0.73 -27.50
N ARG A 535 -32.92 0.08 -26.70
CA ARG A 535 -33.07 -1.34 -26.30
C ARG A 535 -34.16 -1.58 -25.26
N LEU A 536 -34.39 -0.63 -24.35
CA LEU A 536 -35.53 -0.65 -23.43
C LEU A 536 -36.83 -0.33 -24.19
N ARG A 537 -36.81 0.57 -25.19
CA ARG A 537 -37.97 0.79 -26.07
C ARG A 537 -38.29 -0.45 -26.89
N GLU A 538 -37.33 -1.15 -27.49
CA GLU A 538 -37.58 -2.41 -28.20
C GLU A 538 -38.15 -3.50 -27.28
N LYS A 539 -37.59 -3.67 -26.08
CA LYS A 539 -38.09 -4.68 -25.12
C LYS A 539 -39.43 -4.30 -24.49
N MET A 540 -39.69 -3.00 -24.26
CA MET A 540 -41.00 -2.53 -23.79
C MET A 540 -42.05 -2.55 -24.91
N LEU A 541 -41.71 -2.21 -26.15
CA LEU A 541 -42.61 -2.31 -27.32
C LEU A 541 -42.95 -3.77 -27.63
N GLN A 542 -41.98 -4.69 -27.65
CA GLN A 542 -42.26 -6.13 -27.80
C GLN A 542 -43.04 -6.75 -26.63
N GLY A 543 -43.04 -6.08 -25.47
CA GLY A 543 -43.81 -6.43 -24.28
C GLY A 543 -45.22 -5.83 -24.25
N LEU A 544 -45.38 -4.59 -24.72
CA LEU A 544 -46.67 -3.88 -24.80
C LEU A 544 -47.48 -4.26 -26.05
N GLU A 545 -46.84 -4.56 -27.19
CA GLU A 545 -47.50 -5.05 -28.41
C GLU A 545 -48.21 -6.39 -28.20
N ARG A 546 -47.87 -7.12 -27.13
CA ARG A 546 -48.54 -8.36 -26.72
C ARG A 546 -49.70 -8.16 -25.74
N LYS A 547 -49.91 -6.96 -25.19
CA LYS A 547 -50.90 -6.75 -24.12
C LYS A 547 -51.96 -5.69 -24.36
N VAL A 548 -51.79 -4.73 -25.27
CA VAL A 548 -52.81 -3.69 -25.51
C VAL A 548 -52.88 -3.37 -27.01
N GLY A 549 -54.08 -3.44 -27.59
CA GLY A 549 -54.35 -3.29 -29.03
C GLY A 549 -53.94 -1.92 -29.61
N ARG A 550 -53.73 -1.90 -30.93
CA ARG A 550 -52.96 -0.89 -31.71
C ARG A 550 -53.50 0.56 -31.70
N ASP A 551 -54.74 0.81 -31.32
CA ASP A 551 -55.37 2.10 -31.63
C ASP A 551 -55.32 3.15 -30.51
N TRP A 552 -55.00 2.75 -29.27
CA TRP A 552 -55.00 3.68 -28.13
C TRP A 552 -53.68 4.45 -27.97
N ILE A 553 -52.55 3.82 -28.31
CA ILE A 553 -51.19 4.37 -28.08
C ILE A 553 -50.83 5.48 -29.08
N TRP A 554 -51.35 5.43 -30.31
CA TRP A 554 -51.04 6.43 -31.33
C TRP A 554 -51.74 7.78 -31.10
N ALA A 555 -52.89 7.79 -30.43
CA ALA A 555 -53.64 9.02 -30.15
C ALA A 555 -53.00 9.87 -29.05
N GLU A 556 -52.51 9.26 -27.96
CA GLU A 556 -51.86 10.00 -26.86
C GLU A 556 -50.45 10.47 -27.19
N LEU A 557 -49.67 9.69 -27.96
CA LEU A 557 -48.29 10.04 -28.29
C LEU A 557 -48.21 11.25 -29.24
N VAL A 558 -49.17 11.38 -30.16
CA VAL A 558 -49.25 12.52 -31.08
C VAL A 558 -49.68 13.80 -30.36
N ASP A 559 -50.55 13.71 -29.34
CA ASP A 559 -50.98 14.87 -28.55
C ASP A 559 -49.87 15.39 -27.61
N TYR A 560 -49.06 14.48 -27.05
CA TYR A 560 -47.92 14.82 -26.21
C TYR A 560 -46.78 15.50 -27.00
N VAL A 561 -46.52 15.05 -28.23
CA VAL A 561 -45.50 15.65 -29.12
C VAL A 561 -45.95 17.01 -29.65
N LYS A 562 -47.24 17.22 -29.93
CA LYS A 562 -47.79 18.54 -30.32
C LYS A 562 -47.71 19.57 -29.20
N LYS A 563 -47.94 19.18 -27.94
CA LYS A 563 -47.78 20.08 -26.77
C LYS A 563 -46.32 20.42 -26.44
N SER A 564 -45.38 19.54 -26.79
CA SER A 564 -43.95 19.75 -26.48
C SER A 564 -43.23 20.61 -27.53
N LEU A 565 -43.78 20.74 -28.75
CA LEU A 565 -43.17 21.49 -29.85
C LEU A 565 -43.68 22.94 -30.01
N SER A 566 -44.70 23.37 -29.25
CA SER A 566 -45.27 24.74 -29.33
C SER A 566 -44.86 25.67 -28.18
N GLY A 567 -44.04 25.21 -27.24
CA GLY A 567 -43.62 25.98 -26.06
C GLY A 567 -42.34 26.77 -26.25
N GLY A 568 -42.26 27.62 -27.27
CA GLY A 568 -41.14 28.55 -27.44
C GLY A 568 -41.35 29.46 -28.62
N TYR A 569 -41.84 30.68 -28.37
CA TYR A 569 -41.19 31.93 -28.78
C TYR A 569 -42.07 33.16 -28.47
N THR A 570 -41.35 34.28 -28.32
CA THR A 570 -41.78 35.67 -28.56
C THR A 570 -42.71 36.35 -27.54
N GLY A 571 -42.08 37.19 -26.71
CA GLY A 571 -42.70 38.40 -26.21
C GLY A 571 -43.16 39.28 -27.37
N ALA A 572 -44.38 39.78 -27.24
CA ALA A 572 -44.98 40.76 -28.13
C ALA A 572 -44.23 42.09 -28.04
N THR A 573 -43.80 42.61 -29.18
CA THR A 573 -43.74 44.06 -29.41
C THR A 573 -44.64 44.34 -30.61
N MET A 574 -45.80 44.94 -30.34
CA MET A 574 -46.59 45.60 -31.38
C MET A 574 -45.80 46.79 -31.92
N VAL A 575 -45.91 47.08 -33.22
CA VAL A 575 -46.40 48.37 -33.77
C VAL A 575 -46.14 48.42 -35.29
N ALA A 576 -47.25 48.55 -36.01
CA ALA A 576 -47.51 49.28 -37.26
C ALA A 576 -46.63 49.08 -38.52
N GLY A 577 -47.34 48.84 -39.63
CA GLY A 577 -47.27 49.79 -40.74
C GLY A 577 -47.00 49.21 -42.13
N GLN A 578 -48.11 49.06 -42.87
CA GLN A 578 -48.28 48.99 -44.34
C GLN A 578 -47.79 47.75 -45.09
#